data_AF-A0A2D6TQ94-F1
#
_entry.id   AF-A0A2D6TQ94-F1
#
_cell.length_a   1.000
_cell.length_b   1.000
_cell.length_c   1.000
_cell.angle_alpha   90.00
_cell.angle_beta   90.00
_cell.angle_gamma   90.00
#
_symmetry.space_group_name_H-M   'P 1'
#
loop_
_entity.id
_entity.type
_entity.pdbx_description
1 polymer ?
#
loop_
_entity_poly.entity_id
_entity_poly.type
_entity_poly.pdbx_seq_one_letter_code
_entity_poly.pdbx_strand_id
1 'polypeptide(L)'
;MNVIKYTISALLAVFVLSPSSGYSASQDACAIWICLPGGFPSGCSGAYSEFKKRIKKGRDPLPRLSSCTTGPNGEKVDGHYQLGYERFEPCDDGYVLRERSQGYRAIEGACYRQFCAPSQFQDNSSCQNYTAVLRPKPYYVKMWVNGDYLGQYFY
;
A
#
# COMPACT_ATOMS: atom_id res chain seq x y z
N MET A 1 -80.20 -7.93 14.70
CA MET A 1 -79.15 -7.53 15.65
C MET A 1 -78.00 -8.51 15.58
N ASN A 2 -76.78 -7.99 15.63
CA ASN A 2 -75.48 -8.65 15.86
C ASN A 2 -74.63 -8.97 14.63
N VAL A 3 -73.95 -7.91 14.19
CA VAL A 3 -72.74 -7.88 13.37
C VAL A 3 -71.56 -8.23 14.28
N ILE A 4 -71.02 -9.44 14.17
CA ILE A 4 -69.78 -9.78 14.88
C ILE A 4 -68.62 -9.56 13.89
N LYS A 5 -67.96 -8.43 14.09
CA LYS A 5 -66.78 -7.95 13.37
C LYS A 5 -65.57 -8.78 13.80
N TYR A 6 -65.01 -9.58 12.90
CA TYR A 6 -63.66 -10.12 13.07
C TYR A 6 -62.73 -9.44 12.07
N THR A 7 -62.22 -8.29 12.48
CA THR A 7 -61.16 -7.58 11.76
C THR A 7 -59.86 -8.38 11.89
N ILE A 8 -59.43 -8.91 10.75
CA ILE A 8 -58.10 -9.45 10.48
C ILE A 8 -57.06 -8.42 10.92
N SER A 9 -56.20 -8.75 11.88
CA SER A 9 -55.03 -7.94 12.21
C SER A 9 -53.85 -8.87 12.49
N ALA A 10 -53.29 -9.43 11.42
CA ALA A 10 -51.96 -10.01 11.44
C ALA A 10 -50.97 -8.85 11.17
N LEU A 11 -50.45 -8.26 12.24
CA LEU A 11 -49.31 -7.36 12.19
C LEU A 11 -48.08 -8.15 11.70
N LEU A 12 -47.88 -8.12 10.38
CA LEU A 12 -46.62 -8.47 9.74
C LEU A 12 -45.53 -7.55 10.32
N ALA A 13 -44.73 -8.11 11.23
CA ALA A 13 -43.45 -7.54 11.60
C ALA A 13 -42.54 -7.59 10.35
N VAL A 14 -42.61 -6.55 9.52
CA VAL A 14 -41.61 -6.28 8.50
C VAL A 14 -40.33 -5.94 9.27
N PHE A 15 -39.51 -6.97 9.50
CA PHE A 15 -38.11 -6.77 9.83
C PHE A 15 -37.54 -5.89 8.73
N VAL A 16 -37.30 -4.63 9.08
CA VAL A 16 -36.51 -3.71 8.28
C VAL A 16 -35.12 -4.32 8.25
N LEU A 17 -34.86 -5.15 7.24
CA LEU A 17 -33.50 -5.46 6.80
C LEU A 17 -32.94 -4.12 6.34
N SER A 18 -32.41 -3.35 7.28
CA SER A 18 -31.56 -2.22 6.95
C SER A 18 -30.48 -2.79 6.03
N PRO A 19 -30.41 -2.37 4.75
CA PRO A 19 -29.26 -2.74 3.95
C PRO A 19 -28.06 -2.24 4.74
N SER A 20 -27.21 -3.17 5.19
CA SER A 20 -25.89 -2.78 5.67
C SER A 20 -25.30 -1.97 4.53
N SER A 21 -25.03 -0.69 4.79
CA SER A 21 -24.28 0.14 3.87
C SER A 21 -22.98 -0.60 3.64
N GLY A 22 -22.89 -1.31 2.51
CA GLY A 22 -21.62 -1.83 2.03
C GLY A 22 -20.67 -0.65 2.05
N TYR A 23 -19.57 -0.75 2.79
CA TYR A 23 -18.56 0.29 2.83
C TYR A 23 -17.95 0.40 1.42
N SER A 24 -18.61 1.17 0.55
CA SER A 24 -17.99 1.64 -0.67
C SER A 24 -16.81 2.48 -0.24
N ALA A 25 -15.62 2.11 -0.69
CA ALA A 25 -14.47 2.96 -0.52
C ALA A 25 -14.77 4.32 -1.20
N SER A 26 -14.29 5.42 -0.61
CA SER A 26 -14.45 6.74 -1.24
C SER A 26 -13.68 6.78 -2.56
N GLN A 27 -14.07 7.67 -3.47
CA GLN A 27 -13.34 7.84 -4.74
C GLN A 27 -11.86 8.14 -4.49
N ASP A 28 -11.54 9.00 -3.52
CA ASP A 28 -10.15 9.27 -3.11
C ASP A 28 -9.42 8.03 -2.61
N ALA A 29 -10.11 7.14 -1.88
CA ALA A 29 -9.52 5.90 -1.42
C ALA A 29 -9.17 4.99 -2.60
N CYS A 30 -10.09 4.84 -3.55
CA CYS A 30 -9.90 4.00 -4.72
C CYS A 30 -8.83 4.55 -5.67
N ALA A 31 -8.77 5.88 -5.80
CA ALA A 31 -7.76 6.56 -6.60
C ALA A 31 -6.32 6.31 -6.12
N ILE A 32 -6.10 5.87 -4.87
CA ILE A 32 -4.76 5.50 -4.37
C ILE A 32 -4.11 4.44 -5.26
N TRP A 33 -4.87 3.44 -5.72
CA TRP A 33 -4.35 2.36 -6.58
C TRP A 33 -3.74 2.87 -7.90
N ILE A 34 -4.25 3.99 -8.41
CA ILE A 34 -3.80 4.60 -9.67
C ILE A 34 -2.75 5.68 -9.42
N CYS A 35 -2.92 6.47 -8.35
CA CYS A 35 -2.07 7.61 -8.04
C CYS A 35 -0.74 7.24 -7.39
N LEU A 36 -0.69 6.16 -6.59
CA LEU A 36 0.52 5.75 -5.87
C LEU A 36 1.68 5.37 -6.80
N PRO A 37 1.48 4.61 -7.91
CA PRO A 37 2.56 4.32 -8.85
C PRO A 37 3.26 5.54 -9.44
N GLY A 38 2.53 6.65 -9.63
CA GLY A 38 3.08 7.92 -10.11
C GLY A 38 3.63 8.83 -9.01
N GLY A 39 3.67 8.38 -7.75
CA GLY A 39 4.11 9.20 -6.62
C GLY A 39 3.13 10.32 -6.24
N PHE A 40 1.84 10.15 -6.55
CA PHE A 40 0.78 11.16 -6.39
C PHE A 40 1.05 12.45 -7.19
N PRO A 41 1.00 12.39 -8.53
CA PRO A 41 1.22 13.55 -9.38
C PRO A 41 0.10 14.60 -9.23
N SER A 42 0.20 15.70 -9.98
CA SER A 42 -0.88 16.70 -10.03
C SER A 42 -2.24 16.04 -10.35
N GLY A 43 -3.29 16.44 -9.63
CA GLY A 43 -4.62 15.81 -9.68
C GLY A 43 -4.86 14.69 -8.66
N CYS A 44 -3.82 14.18 -7.99
CA CYS A 44 -3.95 13.10 -6.99
C CYS A 44 -3.93 13.57 -5.52
N SER A 45 -4.21 14.86 -5.25
CA SER A 45 -4.11 15.43 -3.90
C SER A 45 -5.11 14.84 -2.90
N GLY A 46 -6.32 14.50 -3.35
CA GLY A 46 -7.34 13.79 -2.57
C GLY A 46 -6.87 12.40 -2.16
N ALA A 47 -6.40 11.61 -3.14
CA ALA A 47 -5.84 10.27 -2.92
C ALA A 47 -4.64 10.31 -1.95
N TYR A 48 -3.72 11.27 -2.11
CA TYR A 48 -2.57 11.41 -1.21
C TYR A 48 -2.99 11.73 0.23
N SER A 49 -3.99 12.60 0.40
CA SER A 49 -4.51 12.98 1.71
C SER A 49 -5.18 11.79 2.40
N GLU A 50 -5.98 11.02 1.67
CA GLU A 50 -6.63 9.83 2.19
C GLU A 50 -5.64 8.69 2.47
N PHE A 51 -4.61 8.51 1.64
CA PHE A 51 -3.50 7.58 1.88
C PHE A 51 -2.77 7.89 3.19
N LYS A 52 -2.32 9.14 3.38
CA LYS A 52 -1.69 9.57 4.64
C LYS A 52 -2.61 9.37 5.84
N LYS A 53 -3.90 9.66 5.68
CA LYS A 53 -4.91 9.49 6.74
C LYS A 53 -5.11 8.02 7.10
N ARG A 54 -5.10 7.09 6.13
CA ARG A 54 -5.14 5.64 6.38
C ARG A 54 -3.97 5.20 7.23
N ILE A 55 -2.74 5.52 6.80
CA ILE A 55 -1.51 5.18 7.53
C ILE A 55 -1.54 5.75 8.94
N LYS A 56 -1.86 7.04 9.08
CA LYS A 56 -1.96 7.71 10.40
C LYS A 56 -2.97 7.05 11.33
N LYS A 57 -4.03 6.45 10.78
CA LYS A 57 -5.08 5.76 11.53
C LYS A 57 -4.82 4.25 11.69
N GLY A 58 -3.65 3.75 11.27
CA GLY A 58 -3.33 2.32 11.32
C GLY A 58 -4.24 1.46 10.42
N ARG A 59 -4.80 2.06 9.36
CA ARG A 59 -5.58 1.35 8.35
C ARG A 59 -4.67 0.95 7.20
N ASP A 60 -5.10 -0.06 6.47
CA ASP A 60 -4.48 -0.48 5.22
C ASP A 60 -4.28 0.73 4.28
N PRO A 61 -3.06 0.98 3.80
CA PRO A 61 -2.73 2.12 2.94
C PRO A 61 -3.51 2.10 1.63
N LEU A 62 -3.81 0.91 1.11
CA LEU A 62 -4.68 0.72 -0.05
C LEU A 62 -6.00 0.11 0.41
N PRO A 63 -7.16 0.62 -0.05
CA PRO A 63 -8.42 -0.06 0.19
C PRO A 63 -8.44 -1.41 -0.55
N ARG A 64 -9.35 -2.29 -0.14
CA ARG A 64 -9.65 -3.52 -0.90
C ARG A 64 -10.03 -3.15 -2.34
N LEU A 65 -9.28 -3.67 -3.30
CA LEU A 65 -9.45 -3.32 -4.71
C LEU A 65 -10.83 -3.74 -5.26
N SER A 66 -11.35 -4.87 -4.77
CA SER A 66 -12.70 -5.35 -5.09
C SER A 66 -13.83 -4.38 -4.70
N SER A 67 -13.56 -3.40 -3.82
CA SER A 67 -14.51 -2.33 -3.45
C SER A 67 -14.40 -1.10 -4.34
N CYS A 68 -13.45 -1.10 -5.28
CA CYS A 68 -13.12 0.03 -6.15
C CYS A 68 -13.32 -0.28 -7.63
N THR A 69 -13.21 -1.55 -8.02
CA THR A 69 -13.37 -1.98 -9.40
C THR A 69 -13.81 -3.43 -9.49
N THR A 70 -14.39 -3.78 -10.63
CA THR A 70 -14.70 -5.16 -11.06
C THR A 70 -14.00 -5.42 -12.38
N GLY A 71 -13.76 -6.69 -12.69
CA GLY A 71 -13.17 -7.08 -13.96
C GLY A 71 -14.12 -6.86 -15.14
N PRO A 72 -13.64 -6.99 -16.38
CA PRO A 72 -14.42 -6.73 -17.59
C PRO A 72 -15.74 -7.52 -17.68
N ASN A 73 -15.83 -8.70 -17.05
CA ASN A 73 -17.01 -9.56 -17.05
C ASN A 73 -17.73 -9.57 -15.69
N GLY A 74 -17.47 -8.59 -14.84
CA GLY A 74 -18.07 -8.46 -13.50
C GLY A 74 -17.43 -9.34 -12.43
N GLU A 75 -16.31 -10.00 -12.73
CA GLU A 75 -15.54 -10.75 -11.76
C GLU A 75 -14.94 -9.86 -10.67
N LYS A 76 -14.70 -10.44 -9.50
CA LYS A 76 -14.00 -9.74 -8.41
C LYS A 76 -12.53 -9.59 -8.78
N VAL A 77 -12.03 -8.37 -8.69
CA VAL A 77 -10.60 -8.09 -8.83
C VAL A 77 -9.95 -8.21 -7.46
N ASP A 78 -8.87 -8.97 -7.41
CA ASP A 78 -8.07 -9.12 -6.21
C ASP A 78 -6.87 -8.17 -6.24
N GLY A 79 -6.61 -7.54 -5.10
CA GLY A 79 -5.56 -6.54 -4.94
C GLY A 79 -4.77 -6.83 -3.67
N HIS A 80 -3.48 -7.05 -3.83
CA HIS A 80 -2.56 -7.33 -2.74
C HIS A 80 -1.47 -6.27 -2.65
N TYR A 81 -0.99 -6.03 -1.44
CA TYR A 81 0.14 -5.15 -1.22
C TYR A 81 1.02 -5.64 -0.08
N GLN A 82 2.28 -5.21 -0.10
CA GLN A 82 3.25 -5.45 0.97
C GLN A 82 3.98 -4.15 1.27
N LEU A 83 4.03 -3.79 2.55
CA LEU A 83 4.81 -2.66 3.02
C LEU A 83 6.27 -3.05 3.22
N GLY A 84 7.17 -2.10 2.98
CA GLY A 84 8.57 -2.27 3.33
C GLY A 84 9.30 -0.95 3.52
N TYR A 85 10.59 -1.09 3.80
CA TYR A 85 11.49 0.02 4.07
C TYR A 85 12.84 -0.28 3.41
N GLU A 86 13.34 0.68 2.64
CA GLU A 86 14.64 0.66 2.00
C GLU A 86 15.28 2.03 2.20
N ARG A 87 16.40 2.09 2.91
CA ARG A 87 16.99 3.37 3.30
C ARG A 87 17.80 4.01 2.18
N PHE A 88 18.50 3.21 1.39
CA PHE A 88 19.43 3.70 0.39
C PHE A 88 18.90 3.49 -1.02
N GLU A 89 19.31 4.39 -1.91
CA GLU A 89 19.13 4.20 -3.35
C GLU A 89 19.98 3.02 -3.84
N PRO A 90 19.63 2.40 -4.98
CA PRO A 90 20.47 1.38 -5.58
C PRO A 90 21.86 1.94 -5.87
N CYS A 91 22.89 1.13 -5.70
CA CYS A 91 24.23 1.49 -6.14
C CYS A 91 24.29 1.53 -7.67
N ASP A 92 25.31 2.21 -8.19
CA ASP A 92 25.66 2.22 -9.61
C ASP A 92 26.05 0.81 -10.07
N ASP A 93 25.95 0.57 -11.38
CA ASP A 93 26.29 -0.71 -11.97
C ASP A 93 27.72 -1.14 -11.61
N GLY A 94 27.87 -2.40 -11.18
CA GLY A 94 29.14 -2.95 -10.73
C GLY A 94 29.51 -2.62 -9.28
N TYR A 95 28.62 -1.96 -8.54
CA TYR A 95 28.74 -1.76 -7.09
C TYR A 95 27.66 -2.52 -6.33
N VAL A 96 27.95 -2.86 -5.07
CA VAL A 96 27.05 -3.56 -4.18
C VAL A 96 26.98 -2.84 -2.84
N LEU A 97 25.76 -2.67 -2.33
CA LEU A 97 25.51 -2.01 -1.05
C LEU A 97 25.97 -2.90 0.11
N ARG A 98 26.66 -2.30 1.08
CA ARG A 98 26.81 -2.84 2.43
C ARG A 98 26.31 -1.81 3.42
N GLU A 99 25.61 -2.27 4.43
CA GLU A 99 25.00 -1.43 5.44
C GLU A 99 25.59 -1.74 6.80
N ARG A 100 25.76 -0.71 7.61
CA ARG A 100 25.95 -0.85 9.05
C ARG A 100 24.61 -0.60 9.72
N SER A 101 24.12 -1.60 10.43
CA SER A 101 22.87 -1.51 11.19
C SER A 101 23.12 -1.32 12.67
N GLN A 102 22.28 -0.50 13.30
CA GLN A 102 22.17 -0.40 14.75
C GLN A 102 20.73 -0.78 15.13
N GLY A 103 20.56 -2.03 15.58
CA GLY A 103 19.23 -2.63 15.76
C GLY A 103 18.54 -2.90 14.42
N TYR A 104 17.26 -2.53 14.31
CA TYR A 104 16.45 -2.80 13.12
C TYR A 104 16.67 -1.83 11.95
N ARG A 105 17.55 -0.82 12.10
CA ARG A 105 17.74 0.22 11.08
C ARG A 105 19.20 0.29 10.65
N ALA A 106 19.42 0.30 9.34
CA ALA A 106 20.68 0.73 8.77
C ALA A 106 20.92 2.21 9.10
N ILE A 107 22.11 2.54 9.60
CA ILE A 107 22.53 3.91 9.94
C ILE A 107 23.53 4.46 8.92
N GLU A 108 24.36 3.59 8.35
CA GLU A 108 25.35 3.91 7.33
C GLU A 108 25.28 2.88 6.21
N GLY A 109 25.66 3.31 5.00
CA GLY A 109 25.68 2.47 3.82
C GLY A 109 26.78 2.95 2.89
N ALA A 110 27.48 2.00 2.28
CA ALA A 110 28.47 2.28 1.26
C ALA A 110 28.31 1.29 0.11
N CYS A 111 28.48 1.80 -1.10
CA CYS A 111 28.47 1.04 -2.33
C CYS A 111 29.91 0.66 -2.66
N TYR A 112 30.23 -0.63 -2.60
CA TYR A 112 31.58 -1.17 -2.86
C TYR A 112 31.65 -1.83 -4.23
N ARG A 113 32.78 -1.71 -4.93
CA ARG A 113 32.96 -2.36 -6.23
C ARG A 113 32.85 -3.89 -6.08
N GLN A 114 31.99 -4.52 -6.88
CA GLN A 114 31.46 -5.86 -6.62
C GLN A 114 32.52 -6.95 -6.42
N PHE A 115 33.64 -6.92 -7.17
CA PHE A 115 34.67 -7.97 -7.09
C PHE A 115 35.57 -7.88 -5.86
N CYS A 116 35.61 -6.74 -5.16
CA CYS A 116 36.41 -6.57 -3.94
C CYS A 116 35.56 -6.25 -2.71
N ALA A 117 34.24 -6.21 -2.87
CA ALA A 117 33.33 -5.78 -1.82
C ALA A 117 33.47 -6.69 -0.58
N PRO A 118 33.69 -6.13 0.62
CA PRO A 118 33.71 -6.92 1.84
C PRO A 118 32.35 -7.59 2.07
N SER A 119 32.31 -8.65 2.87
CA SER A 119 31.05 -9.34 3.21
C SER A 119 30.13 -8.47 4.08
N GLN A 120 30.67 -7.52 4.82
CA GLN A 120 29.99 -6.58 5.72
C GLN A 120 30.51 -5.17 5.49
N PHE A 121 29.81 -4.15 6.01
CA PHE A 121 30.28 -2.77 5.97
C PHE A 121 31.63 -2.61 6.69
N GLN A 122 32.57 -1.85 6.10
CA GLN A 122 33.90 -1.59 6.66
C GLN A 122 34.36 -0.16 6.33
N ASP A 123 34.74 0.63 7.35
CA ASP A 123 35.17 2.03 7.15
C ASP A 123 36.49 2.14 6.37
N ASN A 124 37.41 1.21 6.59
CA ASN A 124 38.78 1.25 6.03
C ASN A 124 39.02 0.14 5.01
N SER A 125 38.04 -0.11 4.14
CA SER A 125 38.20 -1.09 3.07
C SER A 125 39.21 -0.60 2.04
N SER A 126 40.09 -1.50 1.58
CA SER A 126 40.94 -1.25 0.41
C SER A 126 40.16 -1.29 -0.91
N CYS A 127 38.91 -1.75 -0.89
CA CYS A 127 38.04 -1.79 -2.06
C CYS A 127 37.49 -0.40 -2.38
N GLN A 128 37.52 -0.02 -3.66
CA GLN A 128 36.91 1.22 -4.13
C GLN A 128 35.42 1.26 -3.74
N ASN A 129 35.00 2.37 -3.13
CA ASN A 129 33.65 2.54 -2.65
C ASN A 129 33.24 4.02 -2.62
N TYR A 130 31.95 4.25 -2.41
CA TYR A 130 31.39 5.57 -2.13
C TYR A 130 30.21 5.46 -1.15
N THR A 131 29.90 6.55 -0.46
CA THR A 131 28.78 6.60 0.48
C THR A 131 27.45 6.42 -0.25
N ALA A 132 26.63 5.48 0.22
CA ALA A 132 25.32 5.22 -0.37
C ALA A 132 24.38 6.41 -0.18
N VAL A 133 23.62 6.74 -1.22
CA VAL A 133 22.67 7.86 -1.20
C VAL A 133 21.44 7.48 -0.39
N LEU A 134 21.03 8.34 0.54
CA LEU A 134 19.82 8.15 1.32
C LEU A 134 18.58 8.48 0.49
N ARG A 135 17.58 7.59 0.52
CA ARG A 135 16.27 7.87 -0.07
C ARG A 135 15.55 8.95 0.74
N PRO A 136 15.01 9.99 0.10
CA PRO A 136 14.12 10.95 0.76
C PRO A 136 12.83 10.28 1.28
N LYS A 137 12.37 9.24 0.58
CA LYS A 137 11.17 8.45 0.86
C LYS A 137 11.56 6.97 0.94
N PRO A 138 11.90 6.45 2.13
CA PRO A 138 12.43 5.09 2.27
C PRO A 138 11.32 4.04 2.44
N TYR A 139 10.10 4.43 2.78
CA TYR A 139 8.98 3.51 2.87
C TYR A 139 8.43 3.24 1.47
N TYR A 140 8.02 2.00 1.23
CA TYR A 140 7.44 1.62 -0.04
C TYR A 140 6.23 0.71 0.12
N VAL A 141 5.45 0.64 -0.95
CA VAL A 141 4.43 -0.37 -1.15
C VAL A 141 4.74 -1.18 -2.40
N LYS A 142 4.85 -2.50 -2.25
CA LYS A 142 4.78 -3.45 -3.36
C LYS A 142 3.32 -3.75 -3.66
N MET A 143 2.95 -3.80 -4.93
CA MET A 143 1.56 -3.95 -5.34
C MET A 143 1.40 -5.11 -6.32
N TRP A 144 0.29 -5.84 -6.16
CA TRP A 144 -0.14 -6.89 -7.09
C TRP A 144 -1.63 -6.77 -7.39
N VAL A 145 -2.02 -7.13 -8.60
CA VAL A 145 -3.42 -7.23 -9.02
C VAL A 145 -3.63 -8.57 -9.70
N ASN A 146 -4.58 -9.38 -9.22
CA ASN A 146 -4.83 -10.75 -9.69
C ASN A 146 -3.56 -11.64 -9.72
N GLY A 147 -2.63 -11.40 -8.79
CA GLY A 147 -1.34 -12.11 -8.71
C GLY A 147 -0.20 -11.49 -9.52
N ASP A 148 -0.49 -10.59 -10.45
CA ASP A 148 0.54 -9.92 -11.26
C ASP A 148 1.23 -8.82 -10.47
N TYR A 149 2.56 -8.84 -10.42
CA TYR A 149 3.36 -7.82 -9.74
C TYR A 149 3.40 -6.53 -10.56
N LEU A 150 2.92 -5.43 -9.97
CA LEU A 150 2.92 -4.12 -10.62
C LEU A 150 4.22 -3.35 -10.38
N GLY A 151 4.80 -3.49 -9.18
CA GLY A 151 6.02 -2.77 -8.82
C GLY A 151 6.10 -2.40 -7.34
N GLN A 152 7.19 -1.71 -7.02
CA GLN A 152 7.51 -1.16 -5.72
C GLN A 152 7.52 0.37 -5.80
N TYR A 153 6.66 1.02 -5.02
CA TYR A 153 6.46 2.46 -5.09
C TYR A 153 6.72 3.13 -3.75
N PHE A 154 7.63 4.09 -3.74
CA PHE A 154 8.08 4.80 -2.55
C PHE A 154 7.18 5.99 -2.21
N TYR A 155 6.97 6.26 -0.91
CA TYR A 155 6.09 7.33 -0.43
C TYR A 155 6.64 8.15 0.73
#